data_AF-A0A2H0S8A5-F1
#
_entry.id   AF-A0A2H0S8A5-F1
#
_cell.length_a   1.000
_cell.length_b   1.000
_cell.length_c   1.000
_cell.angle_alpha   90.00
_cell.angle_beta   90.00
_cell.angle_gamma   90.00
#
_symmetry.space_group_name_H-M   'P 1'
#
loop_
_entity.id
_entity.type
_entity.pdbx_description
1 polymer ?
#
loop_
_entity_poly.entity_id
_entity_poly.type
_entity_poly.pdbx_seq_one_letter_code
_entity_poly.pdbx_strand_id
1 'polypeptide(L)'
;MKLIKSITWEEVYKNWKESEKNYWQKHFTREGYKNWDEFRKPQIEKLKNKEWELYELDYSDIETLECGNFKHWNVLAEQKGTRLLKELAFAEHFQNHPKIEAIKKNFPKEITLISTEKALIEGHHRIVALFQLIKAKESPKVKIFLQLESPKTLE
;
A
#
# COMPACT_ATOMS: atom_id res chain seq x y z
N MET A 1 -12.09 -11.21 -4.08
CA MET A 1 -10.85 -11.54 -3.32
C MET A 1 -10.83 -13.02 -2.99
N LYS A 2 -9.65 -13.65 -3.02
CA LYS A 2 -9.46 -15.10 -2.74
C LYS A 2 -8.43 -15.30 -1.63
N LEU A 3 -8.83 -15.93 -0.52
CA LEU A 3 -7.90 -16.32 0.56
C LEU A 3 -6.92 -17.37 0.04
N ILE A 4 -5.62 -17.14 0.28
CA ILE A 4 -4.54 -18.08 -0.04
C ILE A 4 -4.13 -18.86 1.21
N LYS A 5 -3.77 -18.14 2.28
CA LYS A 5 -3.30 -18.70 3.55
C LYS A 5 -3.28 -17.65 4.66
N SER A 6 -3.28 -18.09 5.91
CA SER A 6 -2.83 -17.27 7.04
C SER A 6 -1.32 -17.02 6.93
N ILE A 7 -0.85 -15.86 7.41
CA ILE A 7 0.56 -15.47 7.42
C ILE A 7 0.94 -14.90 8.79
N THR A 8 2.22 -14.95 9.13
CA THR A 8 2.69 -14.39 10.40
C THR A 8 2.99 -12.90 10.27
N TRP A 9 3.01 -12.20 11.42
CA TRP A 9 3.50 -10.82 11.46
C TRP A 9 4.93 -10.70 10.93
N GLU A 10 5.81 -11.68 11.18
CA GLU A 10 7.18 -11.68 10.69
C GLU A 10 7.24 -11.70 9.15
N GLU A 11 6.34 -12.44 8.50
CA GLU A 11 6.21 -12.42 7.03
C GLU A 11 5.79 -11.03 6.55
N VAL A 12 4.78 -10.42 7.16
CA VAL A 12 4.30 -9.07 6.79
C VAL A 12 5.39 -8.02 7.01
N TYR A 13 6.01 -8.04 8.19
CA TYR A 13 7.07 -7.13 8.58
C TYR A 13 8.28 -7.23 7.64
N LYS A 14 8.72 -8.45 7.30
CA LYS A 14 9.83 -8.65 6.36
C LYS A 14 9.52 -8.03 5.00
N ASN A 15 8.33 -8.31 4.45
CA ASN A 15 7.89 -7.78 3.16
C ASN A 15 7.79 -6.24 3.17
N TRP A 16 7.24 -5.68 4.25
CA TRP A 16 7.14 -4.23 4.42
C TRP A 16 8.50 -3.56 4.50
N LYS A 17 9.41 -4.11 5.30
CA LYS A 17 10.76 -3.59 5.45
C LYS A 17 11.52 -3.64 4.14
N GLU A 18 11.41 -4.74 3.39
CA GLU A 18 12.07 -4.89 2.09
C GLU A 18 11.55 -3.91 1.04
N SER A 19 10.23 -3.61 1.03
CA SER A 19 9.65 -2.66 0.09
C SER A 19 10.05 -1.21 0.38
N GLU A 20 10.38 -0.89 1.64
CA GLU A 20 10.55 0.48 2.09
C GLU A 20 11.98 0.90 2.43
N LYS A 21 12.81 0.01 2.98
CA LYS A 21 14.07 0.38 3.67
C LYS A 21 14.98 1.29 2.84
N ASN A 22 15.16 0.98 1.56
CA ASN A 22 16.04 1.73 0.67
C ASN A 22 15.41 3.07 0.25
N TYR A 23 14.08 3.09 0.10
CA TYR A 23 13.35 4.27 -0.36
C TYR A 23 13.29 5.35 0.73
N TRP A 24 13.03 4.95 1.98
CA TRP A 24 12.87 5.88 3.09
C TRP A 24 14.17 6.21 3.81
N GLN A 25 15.31 5.59 3.43
CA GLN A 25 16.60 5.78 4.10
C GLN A 25 16.98 7.24 4.30
N LYS A 26 17.00 8.02 3.22
CA LYS A 26 17.33 9.45 3.30
C LYS A 26 16.36 10.23 4.19
N HIS A 27 15.08 9.86 4.15
CA HIS A 27 14.06 10.54 4.94
C HIS A 27 14.24 10.25 6.43
N PHE A 28 14.25 8.97 6.83
CA PHE A 28 14.32 8.63 8.25
C PHE A 28 15.66 9.05 8.86
N THR A 29 16.78 9.02 8.12
CA THR A 29 18.06 9.53 8.61
C THR A 29 18.00 11.05 8.84
N ARG A 30 17.34 11.80 7.95
CA ARG A 30 17.17 13.25 8.11
C ARG A 30 16.28 13.60 9.30
N GLU A 31 15.23 12.82 9.55
CA GLU A 31 14.34 13.00 10.71
C GLU A 31 14.97 12.51 12.03
N GLY A 32 16.21 11.99 12.01
CA GLY A 32 16.97 11.61 13.21
C GLY A 32 16.81 10.16 13.66
N TYR A 33 16.14 9.31 12.88
CA TYR A 33 16.04 7.88 13.17
C TYR A 33 17.28 7.13 12.70
N LYS A 34 17.75 6.15 13.49
CA LYS A 34 18.96 5.39 13.16
C LYS A 34 18.73 4.37 12.05
N ASN A 35 17.52 3.82 11.97
CA ASN A 35 17.17 2.79 11.01
C ASN A 35 15.65 2.80 10.74
N TRP A 36 15.24 1.96 9.78
CA TRP A 36 13.83 1.82 9.40
C TRP A 36 12.96 1.32 10.57
N ASP A 37 13.51 0.48 11.46
CA ASP A 37 12.75 -0.08 12.59
C ASP A 37 12.38 1.00 13.60
N GLU A 38 13.31 1.89 13.93
CA GLU A 38 13.04 3.05 14.79
C GLU A 38 12.00 3.98 14.16
N PHE A 39 12.09 4.23 12.86
CA PHE A 39 11.15 5.06 12.12
C PHE A 39 9.73 4.48 12.11
N ARG A 40 9.60 3.16 11.94
CA ARG A 40 8.31 2.46 11.87
C ARG A 40 7.80 1.93 13.20
N LYS A 41 8.57 2.09 14.28
CA LYS A 41 8.22 1.58 15.62
C LYS A 41 6.77 1.91 16.03
N PRO A 42 6.25 3.15 15.88
CA PRO A 42 4.89 3.47 16.29
C PRO A 42 3.80 2.68 15.53
N GLN A 43 4.06 2.31 14.27
CA GLN A 43 3.14 1.49 13.47
C GLN A 43 3.34 0.00 13.76
N ILE A 44 4.59 -0.47 13.86
CA ILE A 44 4.92 -1.86 14.21
C ILE A 44 4.22 -2.27 15.51
N GLU A 45 4.28 -1.44 16.54
CA GLU A 45 3.66 -1.74 17.84
C GLU A 45 2.14 -1.91 17.75
N LYS A 46 1.47 -1.27 16.79
CA LYS A 46 0.02 -1.38 16.56
C LYS A 46 -0.36 -2.64 15.79
N LEU A 47 0.57 -3.17 14.99
CA LEU A 47 0.32 -4.21 13.99
C LEU A 47 0.85 -5.59 14.40
N LYS A 48 1.86 -5.65 15.26
CA LYS A 48 2.59 -6.90 15.58
C LYS A 48 1.79 -8.01 16.25
N ASN A 49 0.73 -7.66 16.96
CA ASN A 49 -0.11 -8.62 17.70
C ASN A 49 -1.45 -8.89 16.98
N LYS A 50 -1.50 -8.63 15.67
CA LYS A 50 -2.67 -8.84 14.84
C LYS A 50 -2.56 -10.16 14.10
N GLU A 51 -3.70 -10.72 13.75
CA GLU A 51 -3.79 -11.84 12.83
C GLU A 51 -3.74 -11.32 11.40
N TRP A 52 -3.11 -12.11 10.53
CA TRP A 52 -2.86 -11.70 9.15
C TRP A 52 -3.17 -12.84 8.18
N GLU A 53 -3.73 -12.45 7.05
CA GLU A 53 -4.06 -13.34 5.96
C GLU A 53 -3.55 -12.79 4.64
N LEU A 54 -3.18 -13.70 3.75
CA LEU A 54 -2.76 -13.39 2.39
C LEU A 54 -3.91 -13.70 1.41
N TYR A 55 -4.31 -12.70 0.67
CA TYR A 55 -5.32 -12.78 -0.37
C TYR A 55 -4.71 -12.53 -1.76
N GLU A 56 -5.27 -13.17 -2.78
CA GLU A 56 -5.13 -12.76 -4.18
C GLU A 56 -6.33 -11.85 -4.53
N LEU A 57 -6.03 -10.69 -5.11
CA LEU A 57 -7.03 -9.71 -5.52
C LEU A 57 -7.19 -9.71 -7.04
N ASP A 58 -8.43 -9.48 -7.48
CA ASP A 58 -8.72 -9.08 -8.85
C ASP A 58 -8.84 -7.56 -8.98
N TYR A 59 -9.15 -7.08 -10.19
CA TYR A 59 -9.30 -5.64 -10.43
C TYR A 59 -10.53 -5.03 -9.75
N SER A 60 -11.60 -5.79 -9.54
CA SER A 60 -12.78 -5.27 -8.85
C SER A 60 -12.52 -5.08 -7.37
N ASP A 61 -11.70 -5.94 -6.76
CA ASP A 61 -11.29 -5.83 -5.36
C ASP A 61 -10.46 -4.58 -5.07
N ILE A 62 -9.61 -4.15 -6.02
CA ILE A 62 -8.75 -2.98 -5.78
C ILE A 62 -9.51 -1.65 -5.84
N GLU A 63 -10.66 -1.61 -6.53
CA GLU A 63 -11.47 -0.39 -6.68
C GLU A 63 -12.09 0.09 -5.37
N THR A 64 -12.24 -0.79 -4.39
CA THR A 64 -12.79 -0.49 -3.07
C THR A 64 -11.70 -0.18 -2.05
N LEU A 65 -10.42 -0.19 -2.42
CA LEU A 65 -9.34 0.08 -1.49
C LEU A 65 -9.30 1.56 -1.08
N GLU A 66 -9.35 1.79 0.22
CA GLU A 66 -9.14 3.11 0.80
C GLU A 66 -7.67 3.38 1.10
N CYS A 67 -7.28 4.64 0.93
CA CYS A 67 -5.97 5.10 1.34
C CYS A 67 -5.90 5.27 2.87
N GLY A 68 -4.79 4.81 3.45
CA GLY A 68 -4.47 5.02 4.86
C GLY A 68 -4.33 6.48 5.26
N ASN A 69 -4.43 6.71 6.56
CA ASN A 69 -4.37 8.03 7.19
C ASN A 69 -2.94 8.59 7.20
N PHE A 70 -2.44 8.99 6.04
CA PHE A 70 -1.12 9.60 5.87
C PHE A 70 -1.29 11.08 5.54
N LYS A 71 -0.52 11.96 6.19
CA LYS A 71 -0.66 13.42 6.09
C LYS A 71 -0.87 13.91 4.65
N HIS A 72 0.00 13.47 3.74
CA HIS A 72 -0.05 13.90 2.34
C HIS A 72 -1.29 13.37 1.59
N TRP A 73 -1.68 12.13 1.86
CA TRP A 73 -2.86 11.51 1.27
C TRP A 73 -4.16 12.08 1.84
N ASN A 74 -4.18 12.47 3.11
CA ASN A 74 -5.33 13.08 3.75
C ASN A 74 -5.69 14.43 3.13
N VAL A 75 -4.67 15.27 2.84
CA VAL A 75 -4.90 16.55 2.16
C VAL A 75 -5.56 16.31 0.80
N LEU A 76 -5.08 15.32 0.05
CA LEU A 76 -5.66 14.95 -1.24
C LEU A 76 -7.08 14.36 -1.08
N ALA A 77 -7.30 13.54 -0.06
CA ALA A 77 -8.60 12.97 0.25
C ALA A 77 -9.64 14.03 0.61
N GLU A 78 -9.27 15.02 1.41
CA GLU A 78 -10.11 16.16 1.76
C GLU A 78 -10.46 16.99 0.52
N GLN A 79 -9.48 17.29 -0.33
CA GLN A 79 -9.71 18.02 -1.59
C GLN A 79 -10.64 17.28 -2.56
N LYS A 80 -10.63 15.94 -2.53
CA LYS A 80 -11.47 15.10 -3.40
C LYS A 80 -12.79 14.69 -2.74
N GLY A 81 -12.97 14.90 -1.44
CA GLY A 81 -14.13 14.42 -0.68
C GLY A 81 -14.20 12.89 -0.56
N THR A 82 -13.07 12.19 -0.66
CA THR A 82 -13.03 10.72 -0.73
C THR A 82 -11.67 10.13 -0.32
N ARG A 83 -11.66 8.88 0.15
CA ARG A 83 -10.44 8.11 0.45
C ARG A 83 -10.16 6.98 -0.54
N LEU A 84 -11.03 6.77 -1.52
CA LEU A 84 -10.88 5.69 -2.49
C LEU A 84 -9.65 5.91 -3.36
N LEU A 85 -8.75 4.93 -3.39
CA LEU A 85 -7.49 5.04 -4.14
C LEU A 85 -7.70 5.28 -5.63
N LYS A 86 -8.76 4.72 -6.21
CA LYS A 86 -9.10 4.94 -7.64
C LYS A 86 -9.38 6.40 -7.95
N GLU A 87 -9.97 7.13 -7.01
CA GLU A 87 -10.33 8.54 -7.19
C GLU A 87 -9.13 9.43 -6.92
N LEU A 88 -8.34 9.09 -5.91
CA LEU A 88 -7.08 9.76 -5.61
C LEU A 88 -6.06 9.60 -6.73
N ALA A 89 -6.01 8.46 -7.42
CA ALA A 89 -5.02 8.16 -8.45
C ALA A 89 -4.93 9.19 -9.59
N PHE A 90 -5.99 9.98 -9.79
CA PHE A 90 -6.08 11.00 -10.84
C PHE A 90 -5.98 12.44 -10.33
N ALA A 91 -5.69 12.65 -9.04
CA ALA A 91 -5.34 13.96 -8.53
C ALA A 91 -4.08 14.48 -9.25
N GLU A 92 -4.03 15.80 -9.53
CA GLU A 92 -2.93 16.44 -10.26
C GLU A 92 -1.56 16.10 -9.67
N HIS A 93 -1.50 16.04 -8.34
CA HIS A 93 -0.32 15.64 -7.59
C HIS A 93 0.32 14.31 -8.07
N PHE A 94 -0.49 13.35 -8.51
CA PHE A 94 -0.03 12.02 -8.91
C PHE A 94 0.19 11.83 -10.41
N GLN A 95 -0.21 12.79 -11.25
CA GLN A 95 -0.12 12.64 -12.71
C GLN A 95 1.33 12.60 -13.21
N ASN A 96 2.25 13.27 -12.52
CA ASN A 96 3.67 13.34 -12.87
C ASN A 96 4.58 13.00 -11.68
N HIS A 97 4.05 12.25 -10.71
CA HIS A 97 4.83 11.93 -9.51
C HIS A 97 5.98 10.97 -9.88
N PRO A 98 7.27 11.32 -9.66
CA PRO A 98 8.40 10.58 -10.20
C PRO A 98 8.41 9.08 -9.87
N LYS A 99 7.94 8.72 -8.67
CA LYS A 99 7.83 7.31 -8.26
C LYS A 99 6.76 6.55 -9.04
N ILE A 100 5.63 7.18 -9.33
CA ILE A 100 4.54 6.55 -10.08
C ILE A 100 4.98 6.36 -11.53
N GLU A 101 5.64 7.37 -12.13
CA GLU A 101 6.22 7.25 -13.47
C GLU A 101 7.25 6.11 -13.55
N ALA A 102 8.15 6.03 -12.56
CA ALA A 102 9.14 4.95 -12.50
C ALA A 102 8.48 3.56 -12.40
N ILE A 103 7.41 3.43 -11.61
CA ILE A 103 6.64 2.19 -11.50
C ILE A 103 5.94 1.87 -12.82
N LYS A 104 5.29 2.84 -13.49
CA LYS A 104 4.62 2.61 -14.78
C LYS A 104 5.59 2.11 -15.85
N LYS A 105 6.77 2.74 -15.95
CA LYS A 105 7.80 2.37 -16.93
C LYS A 105 8.32 0.94 -16.75
N ASN A 106 8.40 0.46 -15.52
CA ASN A 106 8.83 -0.91 -15.20
C ASN A 106 7.83 -1.58 -14.27
N PHE A 107 6.59 -1.74 -14.77
CA PHE A 107 5.51 -2.22 -13.94
C PHE A 107 5.76 -3.67 -13.53
N PRO A 108 5.73 -3.97 -12.22
CA PRO A 108 6.07 -5.30 -11.75
C PRO A 108 4.97 -6.31 -12.14
N LYS A 109 5.39 -7.55 -12.43
CA LYS A 109 4.47 -8.67 -12.69
C LYS A 109 3.69 -9.10 -11.44
N GLU A 110 4.14 -8.67 -10.27
CA GLU A 110 3.58 -9.02 -8.98
C GLU A 110 3.67 -7.82 -8.04
N ILE A 111 2.58 -7.52 -7.32
CA ILE A 111 2.56 -6.50 -6.27
C ILE A 111 1.98 -7.05 -4.98
N THR A 112 2.64 -6.75 -3.87
CA THR A 112 2.15 -7.06 -2.52
C THR A 112 1.70 -5.78 -1.81
N LEU A 113 0.43 -5.74 -1.48
CA LEU A 113 -0.24 -4.70 -0.71
C LEU A 113 -0.28 -5.10 0.75
N ILE A 114 -0.27 -4.11 1.64
CA ILE A 114 -0.48 -4.33 3.06
C ILE A 114 -1.61 -3.41 3.50
N SER A 115 -2.65 -3.98 4.11
CA SER A 115 -3.81 -3.24 4.58
C SER A 115 -4.20 -3.67 5.98
N THR A 116 -4.68 -2.70 6.74
CA THR A 116 -5.54 -2.96 7.90
C THR A 116 -6.98 -3.12 7.44
N GLU A 117 -7.89 -3.50 8.32
CA GLU A 117 -9.34 -3.47 8.02
C GLU A 117 -9.81 -2.09 7.55
N LYS A 118 -9.15 -1.03 8.02
CA LYS A 118 -9.58 0.35 7.80
C LYS A 118 -9.08 0.93 6.50
N ALA A 119 -7.86 0.59 6.10
CA ALA A 119 -7.22 1.18 4.94
C ALA A 119 -5.86 0.54 4.59
N LEU A 120 -5.45 0.78 3.34
CA LEU A 120 -4.14 0.42 2.82
C LEU A 120 -3.03 1.17 3.56
N ILE A 121 -2.02 0.46 4.04
CA ILE A 121 -0.85 1.03 4.74
C ILE A 121 0.41 1.01 3.89
N GLU A 122 0.51 0.11 2.90
CA GLU A 122 1.62 0.07 1.95
C GLU A 122 1.15 -0.42 0.59
N GLY A 123 1.71 0.18 -0.47
CA GLY A 123 1.38 -0.14 -1.86
C GLY A 123 0.61 0.95 -2.61
N HIS A 124 0.34 2.11 -2.01
CA HIS A 124 -0.48 3.17 -2.63
C HIS A 124 0.05 3.60 -4.01
N HIS A 125 1.36 3.83 -4.14
CA HIS A 125 1.96 4.24 -5.42
C HIS A 125 1.80 3.18 -6.51
N ARG A 126 1.83 1.89 -6.14
CA ARG A 126 1.66 0.77 -7.08
C ARG A 126 0.21 0.68 -7.57
N ILE A 127 -0.74 0.87 -6.67
CA ILE A 127 -2.18 0.91 -7.00
C ILE A 127 -2.52 2.16 -7.82
N VAL A 128 -1.98 3.33 -7.48
CA VAL A 128 -2.15 4.54 -8.29
C VAL A 128 -1.58 4.35 -9.69
N ALA A 129 -0.36 3.81 -9.82
CA ALA A 129 0.24 3.51 -11.12
C ALA A 129 -0.64 2.53 -11.93
N LEU A 130 -1.18 1.50 -11.27
CA LEU A 130 -2.07 0.53 -11.91
C LEU A 130 -3.36 1.19 -12.44
N PHE A 131 -4.04 2.02 -11.65
CA PHE A 131 -5.23 2.75 -12.09
C PHE A 131 -4.94 3.68 -13.27
N GLN A 132 -3.78 4.34 -13.27
CA GLN A 132 -3.36 5.18 -14.39
C GLN A 132 -3.11 4.37 -15.67
N LEU A 133 -2.45 3.21 -15.58
CA LEU A 133 -2.24 2.31 -16.73
C LEU A 133 -3.53 1.72 -17.27
N ILE A 134 -4.46 1.32 -16.39
CA ILE A 134 -5.78 0.82 -16.78
C ILE A 134 -6.55 1.91 -17.54
N LYS A 135 -6.55 3.16 -17.03
CA LYS A 135 -7.18 4.29 -17.71
C LYS A 135 -6.57 4.57 -19.09
N ALA A 136 -5.27 4.36 -19.24
CA ALA A 136 -4.54 4.46 -20.51
C ALA A 136 -4.76 3.25 -21.46
N LYS A 137 -5.54 2.24 -21.04
CA LYS A 137 -5.80 0.99 -21.78
C LYS A 137 -4.56 0.10 -21.98
N GLU A 138 -3.57 0.20 -21.08
CA GLU A 138 -2.32 -0.59 -21.13
C GLU A 138 -2.40 -1.91 -20.32
N SER A 139 -3.45 -2.09 -19.52
CA SER A 139 -3.82 -3.30 -18.75
C SER A 139 -2.69 -4.31 -18.50
N PRO A 140 -1.74 -4.00 -17.59
CA PRO A 140 -0.58 -4.85 -17.34
C PRO A 140 -1.01 -6.19 -16.73
N LYS A 141 -0.47 -7.29 -17.22
CA LYS A 141 -0.65 -8.61 -16.60
C LYS A 141 0.10 -8.64 -15.26
N VAL A 142 -0.63 -8.43 -14.16
CA VAL A 142 -0.09 -8.37 -12.80
C VAL A 142 -0.86 -9.29 -11.86
N LYS A 143 -0.15 -9.96 -10.95
CA LYS A 143 -0.74 -10.61 -9.78
C LYS A 143 -0.73 -9.64 -8.61
N ILE A 144 -1.87 -9.51 -7.93
CA ILE A 144 -2.04 -8.59 -6.81
C ILE A 144 -2.27 -9.42 -5.56
N PHE A 145 -1.36 -9.30 -4.61
CA PHE A 145 -1.45 -9.93 -3.31
C PHE A 145 -1.76 -8.90 -2.25
N LEU A 146 -2.63 -9.23 -1.29
CA LEU A 146 -2.99 -8.39 -0.17
C LEU A 146 -2.71 -9.11 1.13
N GLN A 147 -1.83 -8.53 1.95
CA GLN A 147 -1.64 -8.88 3.35
C GLN A 147 -2.64 -8.07 4.16
N LEU A 148 -3.69 -8.72 4.63
CA LEU A 148 -4.80 -8.07 5.33
C LEU A 148 -4.77 -8.45 6.81
N GLU A 149 -4.89 -7.46 7.67
CA GLU A 149 -5.25 -7.67 9.08
C GLU A 149 -6.60 -8.38 9.15
N SER A 150 -6.60 -9.60 9.68
CA SER A 150 -7.84 -10.37 9.85
C SER A 150 -8.74 -9.70 10.87
N PRO A 151 -10.07 -9.67 10.61
CA PRO A 151 -11.01 -9.23 11.63
C PRO A 151 -10.86 -10.10 12.85
N LYS A 152 -10.72 -9.48 14.03
CA LYS A 152 -10.93 -10.21 15.27
C LYS A 152 -12.35 -10.75 15.24
N THR A 153 -12.52 -12.06 15.07
CA THR A 153 -13.74 -12.73 15.48
C THR A 153 -13.89 -12.46 16.97
N LEU A 154 -14.80 -11.55 17.32
CA LEU A 154 -15.29 -11.44 18.69
C LEU A 154 -16.06 -12.75 18.94
N GLU A 155 -15.43 -13.69 19.63
CA GLU A 155 -16.13 -14.83 20.26
C GLU A 155 -17.06 -14.35 21.37
#